data_AF-A0A963YET3-F1
#
_entry.id   AF-A0A963YET3-F1
#
_cell.length_a   1.000
_cell.length_b   1.000
_cell.length_c   1.000
_cell.angle_alpha   90.00
_cell.angle_beta   90.00
_cell.angle_gamma   90.00
#
_symmetry.space_group_name_H-M   'P 1'
#
loop_
_entity.id
_entity.type
_entity.pdbx_description
1 polymer ?
#
loop_
_entity_poly.entity_id
_entity_poly.type
_entity_poly.pdbx_seq_one_letter_code
_entity_poly.pdbx_strand_id
1 'polypeptide(L)'
;EGIDIPVHIGVAGPAKLQTMIKFAIACGVGPSLKVLQKRAMDVTKLLLPYEPNEFVAELAAHKAANPDFGIESVHFFPLGGIKTNATWAIEHGGKSAVPAAQS
;
A
#
# COMPACT_ATOMS: atom_id res chain seq x y z
N GLU A 1 -10.54 28.40 -6.16
CA GLU A 1 -10.09 27.34 -7.09
C GLU A 1 -9.30 26.31 -6.31
N GLY A 2 -9.66 25.04 -6.46
CA GLY A 2 -8.99 23.90 -5.82
C GLY A 2 -8.31 23.01 -6.87
N ILE A 3 -7.68 21.93 -6.40
CA ILE A 3 -7.19 20.86 -7.26
C ILE A 3 -8.28 19.80 -7.31
N ASP A 4 -9.00 19.75 -8.44
CA ASP A 4 -10.17 18.87 -8.62
C ASP A 4 -9.86 17.61 -9.46
N ILE A 5 -8.58 17.36 -9.76
CA ILE A 5 -8.17 16.15 -10.49
C ILE A 5 -8.24 14.91 -9.57
N PRO A 6 -8.61 13.74 -10.10
CA PRO A 6 -8.67 12.51 -9.31
C PRO A 6 -7.28 12.10 -8.82
N VAL A 7 -7.20 11.64 -7.57
CA VAL A 7 -5.95 11.16 -6.96
C VAL A 7 -5.89 9.65 -6.99
N HIS A 8 -4.80 9.10 -7.51
CA HIS A 8 -4.48 7.68 -7.40
C HIS A 8 -3.42 7.50 -6.31
N ILE A 9 -3.78 6.79 -5.25
CA ILE A 9 -2.87 6.59 -4.11
C ILE A 9 -1.92 5.44 -4.37
N GLY A 10 -0.62 5.70 -4.17
CA GLY A 10 0.41 4.69 -4.22
C GLY A 10 0.43 3.82 -2.97
N VAL A 11 0.35 2.50 -3.13
CA VAL A 11 0.34 1.54 -2.02
C VAL A 11 1.43 0.50 -2.22
N ALA A 12 2.18 0.20 -1.17
CA ALA A 12 3.14 -0.90 -1.22
C ALA A 12 2.37 -2.23 -1.27
N GLY A 13 2.71 -3.08 -2.24
CA GLY A 13 2.28 -4.47 -2.23
C GLY A 13 2.87 -5.27 -1.08
N PRO A 14 2.47 -6.55 -0.94
CA PRO A 14 3.06 -7.42 0.06
C PRO A 14 4.58 -7.48 -0.05
N ALA A 15 5.29 -7.27 1.04
CA ALA A 15 6.75 -7.17 1.05
C ALA A 15 7.35 -7.51 2.42
N LYS A 16 8.61 -7.95 2.42
CA LYS A 16 9.41 -8.06 3.66
C LYS A 16 9.79 -6.66 4.15
N LEU A 17 9.81 -6.46 5.46
CA LEU A 17 10.22 -5.18 6.05
C LEU A 17 11.58 -4.70 5.53
N GLN A 18 12.57 -5.59 5.42
CA GLN A 18 13.90 -5.24 4.91
C GLN A 18 13.82 -4.57 3.52
N THR A 19 12.95 -5.10 2.66
CA THR A 19 12.70 -4.54 1.32
C THR A 19 12.06 -3.17 1.43
N MET A 20 11.04 -3.01 2.28
CA MET A 20 10.37 -1.72 2.51
C MET A 20 11.34 -0.67 3.05
N ILE A 21 12.20 -1.01 4.01
CA ILE A 21 13.23 -0.09 4.55
C ILE A 21 14.20 0.32 3.44
N LYS A 22 14.65 -0.62 2.60
CA LYS A 22 15.56 -0.32 1.48
C LYS A 22 14.94 0.69 0.50
N PHE A 23 13.69 0.48 0.12
CA PHE A 23 12.97 1.42 -0.76
C PHE A 23 12.68 2.76 -0.08
N ALA A 24 12.29 2.75 1.19
CA ALA A 24 12.06 3.97 1.97
C ALA A 24 13.33 4.86 2.02
N ILE A 25 14.50 4.26 2.23
CA ILE A 25 15.78 5.00 2.17
C ILE A 25 16.02 5.57 0.77
N ALA A 26 15.82 4.77 -0.29
CA ALA A 26 16.01 5.21 -1.67
C ALA A 26 15.06 6.36 -2.08
N CYS A 27 13.82 6.36 -1.56
CA CYS A 27 12.83 7.42 -1.78
C CYS A 27 13.05 8.66 -0.89
N GLY A 28 14.12 8.71 -0.08
CA GLY A 28 14.45 9.88 0.73
C GLY A 28 13.62 10.04 2.01
N VAL A 29 12.84 9.05 2.43
CA VAL A 29 12.04 9.13 3.68
C VAL A 29 12.85 8.79 4.94
N GLY A 30 14.17 9.04 4.90
CA GLY A 30 15.11 8.80 6.00
C GLY A 30 14.73 9.47 7.33
N PRO A 31 14.22 10.73 7.37
CA PRO A 31 13.73 11.35 8.59
C PRO A 31 12.60 10.55 9.26
N SER A 32 11.64 10.05 8.49
CA SER A 32 10.53 9.22 8.99
C SER A 32 11.02 7.90 9.59
N LEU A 33 12.01 7.27 8.96
CA LEU A 33 12.65 6.06 9.50
C LEU A 33 13.38 6.33 10.82
N LYS A 34 14.08 7.46 10.95
CA LYS A 34 14.76 7.84 12.21
C LYS A 34 13.78 8.05 13.35
N VAL A 35 12.61 8.63 13.08
CA VAL A 35 11.54 8.79 14.09
C VAL A 35 10.99 7.43 14.52
N LEU A 36 10.74 6.53 13.57
CA LEU A 36 10.26 5.17 13.84
C LEU A 36 11.28 4.39 14.70
N GLN A 37 12.58 4.47 14.36
CA GLN A 37 13.66 3.84 15.12
C GLN A 37 13.73 4.34 16.58
N LYS A 38 13.54 5.64 16.81
CA LYS A 38 13.57 6.24 18.16
C LYS A 38 12.39 5.82 19.06
N ARG A 39 11.31 5.31 18.47
CA ARG A 39 10.07 4.92 19.16
C ARG A 39 9.81 3.41 19.15
N ALA A 40 10.77 2.62 18.66
CA ALA A 40 10.57 1.19 18.48
C ALA A 40 10.60 0.42 19.81
N MET A 41 9.44 0.27 20.44
CA MET A 41 9.18 -0.82 21.38
C MET A 41 8.85 -2.07 20.54
N ASP A 42 9.73 -3.07 20.63
CA ASP A 42 9.60 -4.41 20.03
C ASP A 42 9.55 -4.50 18.49
N VAL A 43 10.73 -4.37 17.87
CA VAL A 43 11.04 -4.62 16.44
C VAL A 43 10.73 -6.05 15.97
N THR A 44 10.27 -6.95 16.85
CA THR A 44 9.90 -8.33 16.53
C THR A 44 8.60 -8.42 15.71
N LYS A 45 7.60 -7.55 15.95
CA LYS A 45 6.37 -7.48 15.12
C LYS A 45 6.62 -6.98 13.70
N LEU A 46 7.70 -6.23 13.54
CA LEU A 46 8.21 -5.70 12.29
C LEU A 46 8.84 -6.79 11.40
N LEU A 47 9.08 -8.00 11.92
CA LEU A 47 9.65 -9.12 11.16
C LEU A 47 8.62 -9.87 10.29
N LEU A 48 7.32 -9.65 10.49
CA LEU A 48 6.28 -10.25 9.66
C LEU A 48 6.26 -9.61 8.26
N PRO A 49 5.95 -10.38 7.21
CA PRO A 49 5.65 -9.81 5.90
C PRO A 49 4.53 -8.79 6.04
N TYR A 50 4.75 -7.59 5.51
CA TYR A 50 3.70 -6.59 5.40
C TYR A 50 2.74 -7.00 4.28
N GLU A 51 1.45 -6.85 4.54
CA GLU A 51 0.39 -6.87 3.52
C GLU A 51 -0.45 -5.60 3.65
N PRO A 52 -0.98 -5.07 2.55
CA PRO A 52 -1.73 -3.82 2.58
C PRO A 52 -3.20 -3.97 3.02
N ASN A 53 -3.59 -5.12 3.59
CA ASN A 53 -4.99 -5.46 3.91
C ASN A 53 -5.70 -4.40 4.74
N GLU A 54 -5.15 -4.08 5.91
CA GLU A 54 -5.74 -3.13 6.86
C GLU A 54 -5.80 -1.73 6.25
N PHE A 55 -4.69 -1.28 5.65
CA PHE A 55 -4.62 0.02 4.98
C PHE A 55 -5.67 0.17 3.87
N VAL A 56 -5.79 -0.83 2.98
CA VAL A 56 -6.74 -0.78 1.85
C VAL A 56 -8.18 -0.92 2.34
N ALA A 57 -8.44 -1.75 3.36
CA ALA A 57 -9.77 -1.91 3.94
C ALA A 57 -10.26 -0.61 4.60
N GLU A 58 -9.41 0.05 5.38
CA GLU A 58 -9.73 1.35 5.99
C GLU A 58 -9.94 2.43 4.94
N LEU A 59 -9.08 2.47 3.91
CA LEU A 59 -9.22 3.40 2.79
C LEU A 59 -10.56 3.19 2.05
N ALA A 60 -10.93 1.95 1.77
CA ALA A 60 -12.17 1.60 1.11
C ALA A 60 -13.39 1.96 1.96
N ALA A 61 -13.36 1.67 3.26
CA ALA A 61 -14.42 2.05 4.20
C ALA A 61 -14.57 3.58 4.26
N HIS A 62 -13.46 4.32 4.27
CA HIS A 62 -13.49 5.78 4.25
C HIS A 62 -14.09 6.35 2.96
N LYS A 63 -13.69 5.84 1.78
CA LYS A 63 -14.28 6.25 0.49
C LYS A 63 -15.78 5.92 0.43
N ALA A 64 -16.21 4.77 0.96
CA ALA A 64 -17.62 4.41 1.00
C ALA A 64 -18.46 5.35 1.88
N ALA A 65 -17.89 5.82 2.99
CA ALA A 65 -18.54 6.79 3.88
C ALA A 65 -18.48 8.23 3.37
N ASN A 66 -17.56 8.55 2.46
CA ASN A 66 -17.29 9.90 1.97
C ASN A 66 -17.20 9.90 0.43
N PRO A 67 -18.34 10.01 -0.29
CA PRO A 67 -18.36 9.94 -1.75
C PRO A 67 -17.47 10.98 -2.44
N ASP A 68 -17.38 12.19 -1.87
CA ASP A 68 -16.57 13.30 -2.36
C ASP A 68 -15.07 13.15 -2.05
N PHE A 69 -14.65 12.04 -1.42
CA PHE A 69 -13.25 11.77 -1.13
C PHE A 69 -12.45 11.60 -2.43
N GLY A 70 -11.48 12.48 -2.69
CA GLY A 70 -10.80 12.58 -3.99
C GLY A 70 -9.85 11.43 -4.37
N ILE A 71 -9.71 10.39 -3.55
CA ILE A 71 -8.95 9.18 -3.91
C ILE A 71 -9.87 8.24 -4.68
N GLU A 72 -9.57 8.05 -5.97
CA GLU A 72 -10.39 7.26 -6.90
C GLU A 72 -9.81 5.87 -7.17
N SER A 73 -8.51 5.67 -6.97
CA SER A 73 -7.86 4.39 -7.29
C SER A 73 -6.61 4.15 -6.47
N VAL A 74 -6.26 2.86 -6.35
CA VAL A 74 -5.01 2.40 -5.75
C VAL A 74 -4.04 1.99 -6.86
N HIS A 75 -2.81 2.47 -6.78
CA HIS A 75 -1.68 2.04 -7.60
C HIS A 75 -0.72 1.21 -6.74
N PHE A 76 -0.59 -0.08 -7.04
CA PHE A 76 0.33 -0.95 -6.30
C PHE A 76 1.77 -0.82 -6.79
N PHE A 77 2.69 -0.57 -5.86
CA PHE A 77 4.12 -0.74 -6.07
C PHE A 77 4.53 -2.15 -5.60
N PRO A 78 4.90 -3.07 -6.51
CA PRO A 78 5.11 -4.49 -6.19
C PRO A 78 6.48 -4.74 -5.54
N LEU A 79 6.73 -4.13 -4.37
CA LEU A 79 8.05 -4.13 -3.73
C LEU A 79 8.53 -5.53 -3.32
N GLY A 80 7.62 -6.44 -2.97
CA GLY A 80 7.95 -7.84 -2.68
C GLY A 80 7.96 -8.77 -3.91
N GLY A 81 7.74 -8.22 -5.11
CA GLY A 81 7.71 -8.95 -6.37
C GLY A 81 6.35 -8.91 -7.06
N ILE A 82 6.37 -8.93 -8.39
CA ILE A 82 5.18 -8.80 -9.25
C ILE A 82 4.17 -9.91 -8.98
N LYS A 83 4.61 -11.17 -8.93
CA LYS A 83 3.73 -12.33 -8.74
C LYS A 83 2.95 -12.24 -7.42
N THR A 84 3.65 -11.98 -6.32
CA THR A 84 3.04 -11.86 -4.99
C THR A 84 2.02 -10.73 -4.95
N ASN A 85 2.34 -9.57 -5.53
CA ASN A 85 1.40 -8.46 -5.61
C ASN A 85 0.19 -8.78 -6.48
N ALA A 86 0.40 -9.42 -7.63
CA ALA A 86 -0.69 -9.79 -8.54
C ALA A 86 -1.64 -10.80 -7.88
N THR A 87 -1.11 -11.85 -7.24
CA THR A 87 -1.92 -12.82 -6.47
C THR A 87 -2.75 -12.11 -5.39
N TRP A 88 -2.10 -11.26 -4.59
CA TRP A 88 -2.80 -10.48 -3.57
C TRP A 88 -3.91 -9.61 -4.16
N ALA A 89 -3.65 -8.90 -5.26
CA ALA A 89 -4.63 -8.05 -5.90
C ALA A 89 -5.82 -8.86 -6.44
N ILE A 90 -5.59 -10.04 -7.03
CA ILE A 90 -6.65 -10.92 -7.53
C ILE A 90 -7.55 -11.39 -6.38
N GLU A 91 -6.96 -11.75 -5.24
CA GLU A 91 -7.69 -12.24 -4.06
C GLU A 91 -8.53 -11.15 -3.37
N HIS A 92 -8.10 -9.88 -3.43
CA HIS A 92 -8.69 -8.79 -2.64
C HIS A 92 -9.40 -7.70 -3.48
N GLY A 93 -9.04 -7.56 -4.76
CA GLY A 93 -9.46 -6.46 -5.63
C GLY A 93 -10.77 -6.67 -6.38
N GLY A 94 -11.42 -7.81 -6.17
CA GLY A 94 -12.70 -8.15 -6.80
C GLY A 94 -12.65 -8.06 -8.32
N LYS A 95 -13.71 -7.52 -8.94
CA LYS A 95 -13.82 -7.40 -10.41
C LYS A 95 -12.68 -6.60 -11.04
N SER A 96 -12.16 -5.59 -10.33
CA SER A 96 -11.11 -4.69 -10.84
C SER A 96 -9.75 -5.37 -10.97
N ALA A 97 -9.57 -6.53 -10.34
CA ALA A 97 -8.30 -7.26 -10.34
C ALA A 97 -8.37 -8.62 -11.04
N VAL A 98 -9.48 -8.94 -11.72
CA VAL A 98 -9.58 -10.15 -12.55
C VAL A 98 -8.55 -10.05 -13.69
N PRO A 99 -7.68 -11.06 -13.88
CA PRO A 99 -6.72 -11.05 -14.97
C PRO A 99 -7.41 -10.95 -16.32
N ALA A 100 -6.86 -10.13 -17.23
CA ALA A 100 -7.41 -9.95 -18.58
C ALA A 100 -7.60 -11.28 -19.35
N ALA A 101 -6.73 -12.26 -19.12
CA ALA A 101 -6.82 -13.59 -19.73
C ALA A 101 -7.94 -14.48 -19.15
N GLN A 102 -8.58 -14.05 -18.07
CA GLN A 102 -9.64 -14.76 -17.33
C GLN A 102 -10.94 -13.93 -17.26
N SER A 103 -10.99 -12.81 -17.99
CA SER A 103 -12.11 -11.86 -18.04
C SER A 103 -13.20 -12.27 -19.03
#